data_AF-A0A416Y580-F1
#
_entry.id   AF-A0A416Y580-F1
#
_cell.length_a   1.000
_cell.length_b   1.000
_cell.length_c   1.000
_cell.angle_alpha   90.00
_cell.angle_beta   90.00
_cell.angle_gamma   90.00
#
_symmetry.space_group_name_H-M   'P 1'
#
loop_
_entity.id
_entity.type
_entity.pdbx_description
1 polymer ?
#
loop_
_entity_poly.entity_id
_entity_poly.type
_entity_poly.pdbx_seq_one_letter_code
_entity_poly.pdbx_strand_id
1 'polypeptide(L)'
;MIRKNSAARTFLCLLLAFVFAASCLPQTIFATTDKKTVTTWPEGPENNSGAVCLLDADTGAVLYDKNMDEQRYPASITKILTALLIIENKQMTDTVTFGEHAVSESIPGNARINVQLGETITVEDALHAILLASANEVCTQLAIDIAGSEEGFAAMMNERAAALGCTNTHFVNANGLPDPNHYTSAHDMALIMQECIKNETFCRIESDLTYTIQPTNMTSTPRDLQNHHALLFQDGQWGYKGAFAGKTGYTDEAHNTLVTAAKRGNMTLVCVVLTCDNLDYINDTRTVLDFGYDNFTHYTLKNAKKESLSGVVTLPKNAKIETATYTDPDGASVEEPYTRQYFFDDHFIGTAEVSAPCTVSDSSSVSSDSSEETDSTDIPTPEETKKISFLSTLLYILLGLNGVAFLILIIVVINNARKRRKRRNRRRNNRNKRH
;
A
#
# COMPACT_ATOMS: atom_id res chain seq x y z
N MET A 1 78.70 -3.65 42.43
CA MET A 1 78.46 -2.60 41.42
C MET A 1 77.33 -3.05 40.46
N ILE A 2 76.07 -2.85 40.88
CA ILE A 2 74.88 -3.25 40.11
C ILE A 2 74.55 -2.10 39.14
N ARG A 3 74.96 -2.22 37.88
CA ARG A 3 74.48 -1.31 36.82
C ARG A 3 72.99 -1.58 36.61
N LYS A 4 72.16 -0.80 37.31
CA LYS A 4 70.72 -0.66 37.10
C LYS A 4 70.49 -0.34 35.62
N ASN A 5 69.78 -1.22 34.91
CA ASN A 5 69.34 -0.99 33.53
C ASN A 5 68.28 0.12 33.55
N SER A 6 68.70 1.39 33.47
CA SER A 6 67.76 2.53 33.47
C SER A 6 66.77 2.41 32.32
N ALA A 7 67.23 1.97 31.14
CA ALA A 7 66.38 1.76 29.96
C ALA A 7 65.20 0.82 30.18
N ALA A 8 65.34 -0.23 31.00
CA ALA A 8 64.24 -1.17 31.27
C ALA A 8 63.20 -0.57 32.23
N ARG A 9 63.62 0.28 33.17
CA ARG A 9 62.72 1.02 34.06
C ARG A 9 62.01 2.14 33.32
N THR A 10 62.73 2.89 32.49
CA THR A 10 62.14 3.94 31.65
C THR A 10 61.12 3.36 30.68
N PHE A 11 61.40 2.21 30.07
CA PHE A 11 60.45 1.54 29.19
C PHE A 11 59.21 1.02 29.95
N LEU A 12 59.39 0.46 31.15
CA LEU A 12 58.26 0.01 31.97
C LEU A 12 57.40 1.19 32.47
N CYS A 13 58.02 2.32 32.83
CA CYS A 13 57.29 3.52 33.23
C CYS A 13 56.54 4.15 32.04
N LEU A 14 57.14 4.18 30.84
CA LEU A 14 56.46 4.65 29.63
C LEU A 14 55.31 3.73 29.22
N LEU A 15 55.48 2.41 29.37
CA LEU A 15 54.42 1.44 29.11
C LEU A 15 53.27 1.60 30.11
N LEU A 16 53.56 1.75 31.41
CA LEU A 16 52.55 1.99 32.43
C LEU A 16 51.86 3.35 32.27
N ALA A 17 52.59 4.40 31.88
CA ALA A 17 52.01 5.70 31.56
C ALA A 17 51.12 5.63 30.32
N PHE A 18 51.49 4.85 29.30
CA PHE A 18 50.68 4.64 28.11
C PHE A 18 49.41 3.84 28.41
N VAL A 19 49.51 2.78 29.23
CA VAL A 19 48.33 2.00 29.68
C VAL A 19 47.40 2.86 30.53
N PHE A 20 47.95 3.69 31.43
CA PHE A 20 47.17 4.59 32.28
C PHE A 20 46.51 5.73 31.48
N ALA A 21 47.20 6.28 30.47
CA ALA A 21 46.64 7.27 29.55
C ALA A 21 45.57 6.67 28.64
N ALA A 22 45.73 5.42 28.19
CA ALA A 22 44.73 4.71 27.38
C ALA A 22 43.48 4.36 28.20
N SER A 23 43.61 4.11 29.51
CA SER A 23 42.45 3.89 30.40
C SER A 23 41.77 5.18 30.88
N CYS A 24 42.39 6.36 30.66
CA CYS A 24 41.82 7.67 30.98
C CYS A 24 41.28 8.41 29.75
N LEU A 25 41.25 7.77 28.57
CA LEU A 25 40.44 8.29 27.47
C LEU A 25 39.00 8.32 27.95
N PRO A 26 38.29 9.46 27.89
CA PRO A 26 36.87 9.49 28.23
C PRO A 26 36.20 8.47 27.31
N GLN A 27 35.76 7.36 27.89
CA GLN A 27 34.78 6.53 27.23
C GLN A 27 33.60 7.48 27.05
N THR A 28 33.35 7.88 25.81
CA THR A 28 32.05 8.39 25.44
C THR A 28 31.09 7.25 25.75
N ILE A 29 30.54 7.29 26.96
CA ILE A 29 29.31 6.61 27.30
C ILE A 29 28.31 7.32 26.38
N PHE A 30 28.16 6.78 25.17
CA PHE A 30 26.91 6.95 24.46
C PHE A 30 25.90 6.35 25.40
N ALA A 31 25.24 7.20 26.18
CA ALA A 31 23.94 6.86 26.71
C ALA A 31 23.16 6.49 25.45
N THR A 32 23.01 5.19 25.20
CA THR A 32 21.89 4.70 24.44
C THR A 32 20.69 5.07 25.29
N THR A 33 20.25 6.32 25.18
CA THR A 33 18.83 6.58 25.24
C THR A 33 18.25 5.61 24.24
N ASP A 34 17.71 4.50 24.74
CA ASP A 34 16.57 3.86 24.12
C ASP A 34 15.53 4.96 24.01
N LYS A 35 15.68 5.82 22.99
CA LYS A 35 14.53 6.52 22.44
C LYS A 35 13.67 5.35 21.98
N LYS A 36 12.70 4.98 22.82
CA LYS A 36 11.49 4.33 22.37
C LYS A 36 11.08 5.16 21.16
N THR A 37 11.39 4.66 19.97
CA THR A 37 10.93 5.25 18.72
C THR A 37 9.42 5.11 18.81
N VAL A 38 8.76 6.21 19.20
CA VAL A 38 7.32 6.30 19.12
C VAL A 38 7.03 6.16 17.64
N THR A 39 6.42 5.04 17.25
CA THR A 39 5.94 4.90 15.88
C THR A 39 4.88 5.99 15.71
N THR A 40 5.08 6.86 14.72
CA THR A 40 4.13 7.90 14.32
C THR A 40 3.45 7.49 13.02
N TRP A 41 2.42 8.23 12.61
CA TRP A 41 1.90 8.08 11.25
C TRP A 41 3.02 8.35 10.20
N PRO A 42 3.16 7.50 9.16
CA PRO A 42 4.14 7.71 8.10
C PRO A 42 3.90 9.02 7.33
N GLU A 43 4.96 9.75 7.03
CA GLU A 43 4.90 10.95 6.18
C GLU A 43 4.72 10.57 4.71
N GLY A 44 3.70 11.14 4.08
CA GLY A 44 3.33 10.81 2.70
C GLY A 44 4.31 11.34 1.64
N PRO A 45 4.24 10.80 0.41
CA PRO A 45 5.13 11.19 -0.67
C PRO A 45 4.76 12.55 -1.28
N GLU A 46 5.75 13.26 -1.83
CA GLU A 46 5.50 14.39 -2.73
C GLU A 46 4.79 13.91 -4.02
N ASN A 47 3.85 14.73 -4.52
CA ASN A 47 3.09 14.48 -5.75
C ASN A 47 2.61 15.80 -6.36
N ASN A 48 2.30 15.76 -7.66
CA ASN A 48 1.92 16.93 -8.46
C ASN A 48 0.41 17.16 -8.55
N SER A 49 -0.40 16.20 -8.09
CA SER A 49 -1.86 16.26 -8.10
C SER A 49 -2.42 17.31 -7.12
N GLY A 50 -3.48 18.03 -7.51
CA GLY A 50 -4.10 19.07 -6.70
C GLY A 50 -4.83 18.53 -5.45
N ALA A 51 -5.43 17.35 -5.58
CA ALA A 51 -5.99 16.60 -4.46
C ALA A 51 -5.71 15.10 -4.59
N VAL A 52 -5.51 14.42 -3.45
CA VAL A 52 -5.20 12.99 -3.36
C VAL A 52 -5.89 12.37 -2.15
N CYS A 53 -6.42 11.16 -2.31
CA CYS A 53 -6.87 10.30 -1.22
C CYS A 53 -6.38 8.87 -1.46
N LEU A 54 -5.71 8.28 -0.47
CA LEU A 54 -5.39 6.86 -0.41
C LEU A 54 -6.18 6.22 0.72
N LEU A 55 -7.12 5.36 0.38
CA LEU A 55 -8.00 4.68 1.30
C LEU A 55 -7.73 3.17 1.30
N ASP A 56 -7.63 2.57 2.48
CA ASP A 56 -7.73 1.12 2.63
C ASP A 56 -9.20 0.70 2.54
N ALA A 57 -9.55 0.01 1.46
CA ALA A 57 -10.93 -0.36 1.18
C ALA A 57 -11.47 -1.42 2.16
N ASP A 58 -10.59 -2.20 2.81
CA ASP A 58 -11.00 -3.25 3.74
C ASP A 58 -11.36 -2.68 5.13
N THR A 59 -10.78 -1.53 5.50
CA THR A 59 -10.96 -0.91 6.83
C THR A 59 -11.64 0.45 6.81
N GLY A 60 -11.65 1.14 5.66
CA GLY A 60 -12.06 2.53 5.53
C GLY A 60 -11.04 3.54 6.04
N ALA A 61 -9.83 3.11 6.41
CA ALA A 61 -8.79 4.01 6.89
C ALA A 61 -8.19 4.84 5.75
N VAL A 62 -8.14 6.17 5.91
CA VAL A 62 -7.38 7.05 5.03
C VAL A 62 -5.90 6.98 5.42
N LEU A 63 -5.06 6.47 4.52
CA LEU A 63 -3.63 6.23 4.74
C LEU A 63 -2.77 7.45 4.37
N TYR A 64 -3.21 8.20 3.37
CA TYR A 64 -2.58 9.43 2.90
C TYR A 64 -3.64 10.33 2.29
N ASP A 65 -3.53 11.62 2.56
CA ASP A 65 -4.37 12.63 1.95
C ASP A 65 -3.58 13.89 1.57
N LYS A 66 -4.12 14.60 0.58
CA LYS A 66 -3.74 15.97 0.23
C LYS A 66 -5.01 16.64 -0.27
N ASN A 67 -5.55 17.61 0.46
CA ASN A 67 -6.76 18.33 0.08
C ASN A 67 -7.95 17.39 -0.26
N MET A 68 -8.07 16.24 0.43
CA MET A 68 -8.95 15.16 -0.03
C MET A 68 -10.43 15.53 -0.07
N ASP A 69 -10.85 16.50 0.76
CA ASP A 69 -12.24 16.98 0.86
C ASP A 69 -12.52 18.24 0.01
N GLU A 70 -11.52 18.76 -0.72
CA GLU A 70 -11.76 19.90 -1.60
C GLU A 70 -12.62 19.50 -2.81
N GLN A 71 -13.63 20.33 -3.11
CA GLN A 71 -14.50 20.14 -4.26
C GLN A 71 -13.74 20.41 -5.57
N ARG A 72 -13.78 19.44 -6.47
CA ARG A 72 -13.13 19.46 -7.79
C ARG A 72 -14.08 18.89 -8.84
N TYR A 73 -13.87 19.26 -10.10
CA TYR A 73 -14.57 18.62 -11.21
C TYR A 73 -14.10 17.16 -11.36
N PRO A 74 -15.01 16.16 -11.42
CA PRO A 74 -14.63 14.75 -11.55
C PRO A 74 -14.16 14.36 -12.94
N ALA A 75 -14.68 15.00 -14.00
CA ALA A 75 -14.65 14.46 -15.35
C ALA A 75 -15.21 13.03 -15.39
N SER A 76 -14.69 12.17 -16.28
CA SER A 76 -15.25 10.84 -16.52
C SER A 76 -15.18 9.84 -15.36
N ILE A 77 -14.54 10.15 -14.22
CA ILE A 77 -14.59 9.25 -13.05
C ILE A 77 -16.00 9.18 -12.44
N THR A 78 -16.88 10.13 -12.77
CA THR A 78 -18.34 10.07 -12.53
C THR A 78 -18.95 8.73 -12.99
N LYS A 79 -18.42 8.17 -14.08
CA LYS A 79 -18.92 6.93 -14.67
C LYS A 79 -18.74 5.70 -13.78
N ILE A 80 -17.90 5.77 -12.74
CA ILE A 80 -17.77 4.70 -11.73
C ILE A 80 -19.12 4.47 -11.04
N LEU A 81 -19.77 5.54 -10.57
CA LEU A 81 -21.07 5.44 -9.92
C LEU A 81 -22.18 5.12 -10.91
N THR A 82 -22.13 5.73 -12.10
CA THR A 82 -23.08 5.44 -13.19
C THR A 82 -23.11 3.96 -13.52
N ALA A 83 -21.95 3.31 -13.68
CA ALA A 83 -21.86 1.89 -13.99
C ALA A 83 -22.43 1.02 -12.86
N LEU A 84 -22.16 1.34 -11.59
CA LEU A 84 -22.74 0.61 -10.46
C LEU A 84 -24.27 0.68 -10.49
N LEU A 85 -24.85 1.88 -10.67
CA LEU A 85 -26.30 2.04 -10.71
C LEU A 85 -26.92 1.33 -11.93
N ILE A 86 -26.25 1.28 -13.08
CA ILE A 86 -26.71 0.51 -14.23
C ILE A 86 -26.76 -0.99 -13.89
N ILE A 87 -25.69 -1.53 -13.31
CA ILE A 87 -25.58 -2.94 -12.93
C ILE A 87 -26.70 -3.35 -11.96
N GLU A 88 -27.10 -2.46 -11.06
CA GLU A 88 -28.16 -2.73 -10.08
C GLU A 88 -29.58 -2.62 -10.64
N ASN A 89 -29.77 -1.92 -11.76
CA ASN A 89 -31.09 -1.61 -12.32
C ASN A 89 -31.39 -2.32 -13.66
N LYS A 90 -30.41 -2.97 -14.28
CA LYS A 90 -30.56 -3.66 -15.56
C LYS A 90 -29.85 -5.01 -15.56
N GLN A 91 -30.39 -5.98 -16.29
CA GLN A 91 -29.71 -7.24 -16.56
C GLN A 91 -28.73 -7.05 -17.72
N MET A 92 -27.62 -7.80 -17.72
CA MET A 92 -26.62 -7.75 -18.82
C MET A 92 -27.23 -8.04 -20.20
N THR A 93 -28.28 -8.88 -20.23
CA THR A 93 -29.01 -9.27 -21.45
C THR A 93 -30.09 -8.27 -21.88
N ASP A 94 -30.41 -7.29 -21.05
CA ASP A 94 -31.31 -6.21 -21.45
C ASP A 94 -30.67 -5.43 -22.61
N THR A 95 -31.51 -4.76 -23.39
CA THR A 95 -31.06 -3.96 -24.53
C THR A 95 -31.30 -2.48 -24.28
N VAL A 96 -30.39 -1.65 -24.77
CA VAL A 96 -30.51 -0.19 -24.82
C VAL A 96 -30.64 0.25 -26.28
N THR A 97 -31.65 1.09 -26.58
CA THR A 97 -31.87 1.65 -27.92
C THR A 97 -31.62 3.16 -27.88
N PHE A 98 -30.72 3.66 -28.74
CA PHE A 98 -30.29 5.04 -28.71
C PHE A 98 -31.29 5.99 -29.36
N GLY A 99 -31.76 6.99 -28.59
CA GLY A 99 -32.63 8.06 -29.04
C GLY A 99 -31.88 9.33 -29.49
N GLU A 100 -32.62 10.33 -29.98
CA GLU A 100 -32.06 11.57 -30.52
C GLU A 100 -31.19 12.31 -29.50
N HIS A 101 -31.60 12.33 -28.24
CA HIS A 101 -30.89 13.03 -27.16
C HIS A 101 -29.48 12.47 -26.94
N ALA A 102 -29.35 11.16 -26.70
CA ALA A 102 -28.06 10.51 -26.52
C ALA A 102 -27.16 10.66 -27.76
N VAL A 103 -27.72 10.49 -28.96
CA VAL A 103 -26.97 10.65 -30.21
C VAL A 103 -26.44 12.09 -30.37
N SER A 104 -27.20 13.09 -29.92
CA SER A 104 -26.77 14.50 -29.98
C SER A 104 -25.54 14.80 -29.13
N GLU A 105 -25.27 14.01 -28.09
CA GLU A 105 -24.07 14.12 -27.26
C GLU A 105 -22.82 13.44 -27.84
N SER A 106 -22.94 12.69 -28.94
CA SER A 106 -21.82 12.02 -29.61
C SER A 106 -20.95 13.01 -30.42
N ILE A 107 -20.47 14.06 -29.74
CA ILE A 107 -19.74 15.19 -30.31
C ILE A 107 -18.26 14.83 -30.53
N PRO A 108 -17.67 15.08 -31.71
CA PRO A 108 -16.24 14.90 -31.94
C PRO A 108 -15.38 15.67 -30.92
N GLY A 109 -14.42 14.98 -30.31
CA GLY A 109 -13.59 15.51 -29.22
C GLY A 109 -13.96 14.96 -27.85
N ASN A 110 -15.22 14.55 -27.66
CA ASN A 110 -15.66 13.82 -26.48
C ASN A 110 -15.45 12.31 -26.63
N ALA A 111 -15.36 11.60 -25.51
CA ALA A 111 -15.29 10.15 -25.48
C ALA A 111 -16.65 9.55 -25.92
N ARG A 112 -16.61 8.70 -26.96
CA ARG A 112 -17.77 8.22 -27.70
C ARG A 112 -17.49 6.91 -28.43
N ILE A 113 -18.54 6.14 -28.73
CA ILE A 113 -18.50 4.95 -29.62
C ILE A 113 -19.30 5.15 -30.91
N ASN A 114 -19.74 6.39 -31.18
CA ASN A 114 -20.43 6.81 -32.40
C ASN A 114 -21.74 6.03 -32.65
N VAL A 115 -22.61 5.97 -31.63
CA VAL A 115 -23.90 5.28 -31.76
C VAL A 115 -24.80 5.96 -32.79
N GLN A 116 -25.67 5.19 -33.45
CA GLN A 116 -26.64 5.70 -34.42
C GLN A 116 -28.04 5.82 -33.81
N LEU A 117 -28.87 6.73 -34.32
CA LEU A 117 -30.28 6.83 -33.93
C LEU A 117 -31.02 5.51 -34.23
N GLY A 118 -31.64 4.92 -33.22
CA GLY A 118 -32.30 3.62 -33.30
C GLY A 118 -31.35 2.41 -33.26
N GLU A 119 -30.05 2.62 -33.08
CA GLU A 119 -29.11 1.53 -32.81
C GLU A 119 -29.44 0.88 -31.47
N THR A 120 -29.29 -0.44 -31.40
CA THR A 120 -29.54 -1.23 -30.19
C THR A 120 -28.32 -2.08 -29.86
N ILE A 121 -27.88 -2.04 -28.60
CA ILE A 121 -26.81 -2.90 -28.05
C ILE A 121 -27.27 -3.52 -26.73
N THR A 122 -26.56 -4.53 -26.24
CA THR A 122 -26.83 -5.11 -24.91
C THR A 122 -26.31 -4.19 -23.80
N VAL A 123 -26.83 -4.34 -22.58
CA VAL A 123 -26.30 -3.64 -21.41
C VAL A 123 -24.86 -4.07 -21.11
N GLU A 124 -24.48 -5.31 -21.41
CA GLU A 124 -23.08 -5.74 -21.33
C GLU A 124 -22.19 -4.95 -22.29
N ASP A 125 -22.55 -4.84 -23.57
CA ASP A 125 -21.83 -4.00 -24.55
C ASP A 125 -21.75 -2.54 -24.07
N ALA A 126 -22.85 -2.03 -23.52
CA ALA A 126 -22.96 -0.66 -23.05
C ALA A 126 -22.04 -0.38 -21.85
N LEU A 127 -21.98 -1.29 -20.86
CA LEU A 127 -21.07 -1.16 -19.72
C LEU A 127 -19.60 -1.22 -20.14
N HIS A 128 -19.23 -2.07 -21.11
CA HIS A 128 -17.88 -2.05 -21.66
C HIS A 128 -17.59 -0.73 -22.39
N ALA A 129 -18.55 -0.19 -23.15
CA ALA A 129 -18.40 1.12 -23.80
C ALA A 129 -18.19 2.26 -22.77
N ILE A 130 -18.89 2.20 -21.64
CA ILE A 130 -18.78 3.17 -20.55
C ILE A 130 -17.44 3.06 -19.83
N LEU A 131 -17.02 1.85 -19.45
CA LEU A 131 -15.86 1.65 -18.59
C LEU A 131 -14.54 1.68 -19.37
N LEU A 132 -14.47 1.02 -20.53
CA LEU A 132 -13.24 0.95 -21.32
C LEU A 132 -13.06 2.20 -22.19
N ALA A 133 -14.08 2.54 -22.99
CA ALA A 133 -14.02 3.62 -23.97
C ALA A 133 -14.56 4.97 -23.46
N SER A 134 -15.13 4.99 -22.24
CA SER A 134 -15.62 6.21 -21.61
C SER A 134 -16.76 6.90 -22.37
N ALA A 135 -17.59 6.15 -23.09
CA ALA A 135 -18.63 6.67 -23.99
C ALA A 135 -19.72 7.47 -23.26
N ASN A 136 -19.82 8.77 -23.57
CA ASN A 136 -20.76 9.68 -22.92
C ASN A 136 -22.21 9.40 -23.32
N GLU A 137 -22.47 9.23 -24.61
CA GLU A 137 -23.81 9.01 -25.14
C GLU A 137 -24.48 7.76 -24.56
N VAL A 138 -23.67 6.75 -24.21
CA VAL A 138 -24.14 5.49 -23.63
C VAL A 138 -24.58 5.68 -22.18
N CYS A 139 -23.86 6.50 -21.41
CA CYS A 139 -24.25 6.86 -20.05
C CYS A 139 -25.61 7.57 -20.07
N THR A 140 -25.76 8.54 -20.97
CA THR A 140 -26.96 9.38 -21.10
C THR A 140 -28.18 8.58 -21.50
N GLN A 141 -28.07 7.69 -22.49
CA GLN A 141 -29.19 6.83 -22.87
C GLN A 141 -29.61 5.91 -21.72
N LEU A 142 -28.66 5.26 -21.04
CA LEU A 142 -28.98 4.38 -19.91
C LEU A 142 -29.55 5.12 -18.71
N ALA A 143 -29.10 6.35 -18.45
CA ALA A 143 -29.66 7.21 -17.43
C ALA A 143 -31.15 7.48 -17.69
N ILE A 144 -31.50 7.84 -18.94
CA ILE A 144 -32.89 8.06 -19.37
C ILE A 144 -33.69 6.76 -19.31
N ASP A 145 -33.14 5.63 -19.75
CA ASP A 145 -33.84 4.34 -19.74
C ASP A 145 -34.13 3.80 -18.33
N ILE A 146 -33.32 4.19 -17.34
CA ILE A 146 -33.46 3.77 -15.94
C ILE A 146 -34.38 4.73 -15.17
N ALA A 147 -34.15 6.03 -15.29
CA ALA A 147 -34.78 7.04 -14.44
C ALA A 147 -35.80 7.93 -15.17
N GLY A 148 -36.05 7.68 -16.46
CA GLY A 148 -36.93 8.47 -17.32
C GLY A 148 -36.36 9.81 -17.79
N SER A 149 -35.26 10.28 -17.21
CA SER A 149 -34.58 11.54 -17.51
C SER A 149 -33.16 11.53 -16.94
N GLU A 150 -32.29 12.41 -17.44
CA GLU A 150 -30.96 12.59 -16.85
C GLU A 150 -31.03 13.16 -15.44
N GLU A 151 -31.94 14.12 -15.20
CA GLU A 151 -32.14 14.72 -13.88
C GLU A 151 -32.62 13.68 -12.86
N GLY A 152 -33.51 12.78 -13.28
CA GLY A 152 -33.95 11.65 -12.46
C GLY A 152 -32.79 10.73 -12.09
N PHE A 153 -31.90 10.44 -13.04
CA PHE A 153 -30.74 9.59 -12.77
C PHE A 153 -29.71 10.30 -11.88
N ALA A 154 -29.46 11.59 -12.11
CA ALA A 154 -28.62 12.41 -11.25
C ALA A 154 -29.14 12.45 -9.81
N ALA A 155 -30.46 12.48 -9.60
CA ALA A 155 -31.06 12.36 -8.27
C ALA A 155 -30.73 11.00 -7.62
N MET A 156 -30.81 9.89 -8.36
CA MET A 156 -30.39 8.57 -7.87
C MET A 156 -28.90 8.52 -7.52
N MET A 157 -28.05 9.14 -8.33
CA MET A 157 -26.61 9.24 -8.06
C MET A 157 -26.34 10.00 -6.76
N ASN A 158 -27.01 11.14 -6.55
CA ASN A 158 -26.85 11.93 -5.33
C ASN A 158 -27.40 11.22 -4.09
N GLU A 159 -28.52 10.50 -4.21
CA GLU A 159 -29.04 9.66 -3.13
C GLU A 159 -28.03 8.57 -2.74
N ARG A 160 -27.46 7.89 -3.74
CA ARG A 160 -26.41 6.89 -3.49
C ARG A 160 -25.17 7.51 -2.86
N ALA A 161 -24.68 8.63 -3.38
CA ALA A 161 -23.51 9.32 -2.83
C ALA A 161 -23.74 9.72 -1.36
N ALA A 162 -24.91 10.28 -1.03
CA ALA A 162 -25.26 10.62 0.34
C ALA A 162 -25.31 9.39 1.26
N ALA A 163 -25.86 8.27 0.78
CA ALA A 163 -25.92 7.01 1.53
C ALA A 163 -24.53 6.41 1.82
N LEU A 164 -23.54 6.70 0.96
CA LEU A 164 -22.14 6.32 1.15
C LEU A 164 -21.35 7.29 2.06
N GLY A 165 -21.98 8.38 2.50
CA GLY A 165 -21.34 9.40 3.33
C GLY A 165 -20.58 10.47 2.55
N CYS A 166 -20.78 10.56 1.23
CA CYS A 166 -20.19 11.62 0.42
C CYS A 166 -20.81 12.97 0.81
N THR A 167 -19.98 13.92 1.25
CA THR A 167 -20.44 15.24 1.74
C THR A 167 -19.99 16.40 0.87
N ASN A 168 -19.07 16.14 -0.07
CA ASN A 168 -18.47 17.11 -0.98
C ASN A 168 -18.73 16.75 -2.44
N THR A 169 -19.88 16.12 -2.72
CA THR A 169 -20.25 15.61 -4.04
C THR A 169 -21.66 16.02 -4.44
N HIS A 170 -21.81 16.44 -5.70
CA HIS A 170 -23.09 16.64 -6.36
C HIS A 170 -22.96 16.32 -7.85
N PHE A 171 -23.77 15.39 -8.32
CA PHE A 171 -23.87 14.99 -9.72
C PHE A 171 -25.09 15.64 -10.38
N VAL A 172 -24.91 16.12 -11.61
CA VAL A 172 -26.00 16.65 -12.45
C VAL A 172 -26.17 15.89 -13.78
N ASN A 173 -25.25 14.99 -14.09
CA ASN A 173 -25.28 14.16 -15.29
C ASN A 173 -24.58 12.81 -15.01
N ALA A 174 -24.76 11.84 -15.91
CA ALA A 174 -24.23 10.49 -15.73
C ALA A 174 -22.82 10.29 -16.31
N ASN A 175 -22.26 11.28 -17.00
CA ASN A 175 -21.06 11.10 -17.82
C ASN A 175 -19.87 11.93 -17.34
N GLY A 176 -20.06 12.95 -16.51
CA GLY A 176 -19.01 13.83 -16.00
C GLY A 176 -18.59 14.94 -16.96
N LEU A 177 -19.41 15.26 -17.97
CA LEU A 177 -19.21 16.48 -18.74
C LEU A 177 -19.33 17.72 -17.83
N PRO A 178 -18.58 18.80 -18.11
CA PRO A 178 -18.50 19.95 -17.22
C PRO A 178 -19.85 20.63 -16.98
N ASP A 179 -20.16 20.86 -15.71
CA ASP A 179 -21.21 21.76 -15.25
C ASP A 179 -20.76 22.34 -13.89
N PRO A 180 -20.97 23.63 -13.58
CA PRO A 180 -20.52 24.24 -12.32
C PRO A 180 -21.08 23.58 -11.05
N ASN A 181 -22.23 22.90 -11.15
CA ASN A 181 -22.82 22.14 -10.05
C ASN A 181 -22.39 20.66 -10.07
N HIS A 182 -21.54 20.24 -10.99
CA HIS A 182 -21.02 18.87 -11.08
C HIS A 182 -19.65 18.77 -10.40
N TYR A 183 -19.61 18.33 -9.15
CA TYR A 183 -18.36 18.27 -8.38
C TYR A 183 -18.30 17.05 -7.46
N THR A 184 -17.08 16.71 -7.05
CA THR A 184 -16.80 15.68 -6.04
C THR A 184 -15.53 16.04 -5.27
N SER A 185 -15.09 15.18 -4.35
CA SER A 185 -13.79 15.26 -3.69
C SER A 185 -12.99 13.96 -3.90
N ALA A 186 -11.69 13.97 -3.60
CA ALA A 186 -10.87 12.76 -3.73
C ALA A 186 -11.32 11.68 -2.72
N HIS A 187 -11.72 12.10 -1.53
CA HIS A 187 -12.25 11.22 -0.50
C HIS A 187 -13.60 10.61 -0.89
N ASP A 188 -14.55 11.43 -1.37
CA ASP A 188 -15.86 10.94 -1.77
C ASP A 188 -15.77 9.93 -2.94
N MET A 189 -14.88 10.17 -3.91
CA MET A 189 -14.63 9.20 -4.97
C MET A 189 -13.95 7.91 -4.48
N ALA A 190 -13.16 7.99 -3.40
CA ALA A 190 -12.59 6.80 -2.77
C ALA A 190 -13.67 5.96 -2.10
N LEU A 191 -14.65 6.59 -1.42
CA LEU A 191 -15.82 5.92 -0.84
C LEU A 191 -16.71 5.27 -1.93
N ILE A 192 -16.96 5.99 -3.02
CA ILE A 192 -17.71 5.47 -4.17
C ILE A 192 -17.01 4.24 -4.75
N MET A 193 -15.71 4.31 -5.00
CA MET A 193 -14.95 3.18 -5.53
C MET A 193 -14.88 2.01 -4.55
N GLN A 194 -14.74 2.28 -3.25
CA GLN A 194 -14.78 1.27 -2.19
C GLN A 194 -16.10 0.49 -2.22
N GLU A 195 -17.22 1.13 -2.52
CA GLU A 195 -18.49 0.45 -2.73
C GLU A 195 -18.52 -0.33 -4.04
N CYS A 196 -18.12 0.30 -5.16
CA CYS A 196 -18.19 -0.32 -6.48
C CYS A 196 -17.40 -1.63 -6.57
N ILE A 197 -16.22 -1.71 -5.94
CA ILE A 197 -15.37 -2.90 -6.00
C ILE A 197 -15.91 -4.11 -5.22
N LYS A 198 -16.99 -3.94 -4.43
CA LYS A 198 -17.73 -5.06 -3.82
C LYS A 198 -18.60 -5.79 -4.84
N ASN A 199 -18.91 -5.16 -5.97
CA ASN A 199 -19.72 -5.75 -7.03
C ASN A 199 -18.83 -6.53 -8.01
N GLU A 200 -18.98 -7.87 -8.04
CA GLU A 200 -18.18 -8.75 -8.90
C GLU A 200 -18.36 -8.45 -10.39
N THR A 201 -19.55 -8.01 -10.81
CA THR A 201 -19.81 -7.66 -12.22
C THR A 201 -19.07 -6.39 -12.61
N PHE A 202 -19.07 -5.38 -11.74
CA PHE A 202 -18.29 -4.16 -11.95
C PHE A 202 -16.81 -4.49 -12.12
N CYS A 203 -16.23 -5.24 -11.16
CA CYS A 203 -14.82 -5.64 -11.19
C CYS A 203 -14.45 -6.46 -12.44
N ARG A 204 -15.32 -7.39 -12.85
CA ARG A 204 -15.11 -8.19 -14.07
C ARG A 204 -14.97 -7.30 -15.30
N ILE A 205 -15.93 -6.41 -15.54
CA ILE A 205 -15.94 -5.54 -16.73
C ILE A 205 -14.78 -4.54 -16.69
N GLU A 206 -14.52 -3.92 -15.53
CA GLU A 206 -13.38 -3.00 -15.36
C GLU A 206 -12.03 -3.66 -15.66
N SER A 207 -11.87 -4.94 -15.32
CA SER A 207 -10.62 -5.66 -15.53
C SER A 207 -10.34 -6.03 -17.00
N ASP A 208 -11.33 -5.92 -17.89
CA ASP A 208 -11.14 -6.22 -19.30
C ASP A 208 -10.28 -5.14 -19.97
N LEU A 209 -9.16 -5.56 -20.56
CA LEU A 209 -8.22 -4.67 -21.25
C LEU A 209 -8.72 -4.26 -22.64
N THR A 210 -9.50 -5.13 -23.27
CA THR A 210 -10.08 -4.94 -24.61
C THR A 210 -11.42 -5.64 -24.69
N TYR A 211 -12.34 -5.09 -25.46
CA TYR A 211 -13.65 -5.69 -25.73
C TYR A 211 -14.11 -5.35 -27.15
N THR A 212 -14.82 -6.25 -27.82
CA THR A 212 -15.35 -5.98 -29.17
C THR A 212 -16.86 -6.06 -29.16
N ILE A 213 -17.52 -4.90 -29.34
CA ILE A 213 -18.95 -4.84 -29.62
C ILE A 213 -19.16 -5.37 -31.04
N GLN A 214 -19.98 -6.41 -31.17
CA GLN A 214 -20.28 -7.02 -32.46
C GLN A 214 -21.18 -6.11 -33.32
N PRO A 215 -21.26 -6.36 -34.64
CA PRO A 215 -22.17 -5.62 -35.51
C PRO A 215 -23.60 -5.58 -34.99
N THR A 216 -24.26 -4.44 -35.14
CA THR A 216 -25.60 -4.14 -34.62
C THR A 216 -26.62 -4.04 -35.75
N ASN A 217 -27.86 -3.69 -35.39
CA ASN A 217 -28.92 -3.41 -36.37
C ASN A 217 -28.64 -2.19 -37.25
N MET A 218 -27.81 -1.23 -36.79
CA MET A 218 -27.51 0.01 -37.54
C MET A 218 -26.04 0.10 -37.98
N THR A 219 -25.14 -0.67 -37.39
CA THR A 219 -23.69 -0.61 -37.65
C THR A 219 -23.17 -1.98 -38.06
N SER A 220 -22.74 -2.12 -39.31
CA SER A 220 -22.30 -3.42 -39.86
C SER A 220 -20.87 -3.82 -39.48
N THR A 221 -20.08 -2.90 -38.94
CA THR A 221 -18.69 -3.13 -38.53
C THR A 221 -18.59 -3.33 -37.01
N PRO A 222 -17.76 -4.26 -36.52
CA PRO A 222 -17.47 -4.36 -35.10
C PRO A 222 -16.79 -3.08 -34.58
N ARG A 223 -16.95 -2.81 -33.29
CA ARG A 223 -16.27 -1.71 -32.58
C ARG A 223 -15.34 -2.30 -31.53
N ASP A 224 -14.04 -2.15 -31.75
CA ASP A 224 -13.02 -2.54 -30.79
C ASP A 224 -12.84 -1.44 -29.74
N LEU A 225 -12.93 -1.83 -28.48
CA LEU A 225 -12.73 -0.98 -27.31
C LEU A 225 -11.43 -1.38 -26.63
N GLN A 226 -10.72 -0.39 -26.11
CA GLN A 226 -9.53 -0.59 -25.29
C GLN A 226 -9.71 0.17 -23.99
N ASN A 227 -9.33 -0.45 -22.87
CA ASN A 227 -9.36 0.23 -21.58
C ASN A 227 -8.35 1.39 -21.56
N HIS A 228 -8.80 2.59 -21.19
CA HIS A 228 -7.93 3.76 -21.09
C HIS A 228 -7.09 3.77 -19.80
N HIS A 229 -7.39 2.91 -18.82
CA HIS A 229 -6.67 2.87 -17.56
C HIS A 229 -5.32 2.14 -17.67
N ALA A 230 -4.27 2.91 -17.92
CA ALA A 230 -2.93 2.39 -18.23
C ALA A 230 -2.33 1.46 -17.14
N LEU A 231 -2.73 1.61 -15.88
CA LEU A 231 -2.22 0.79 -14.77
C LEU A 231 -2.71 -0.67 -14.84
N LEU A 232 -3.83 -0.95 -15.51
CA LEU A 232 -4.36 -2.32 -15.67
C LEU A 232 -3.51 -3.17 -16.62
N PHE A 233 -2.77 -2.54 -17.54
CA PHE A 233 -1.85 -3.21 -18.45
C PHE A 233 -0.56 -3.56 -17.70
N GLN A 234 -0.61 -4.60 -16.84
CA GLN A 234 0.44 -4.91 -15.86
C GLN A 234 1.86 -5.05 -16.46
N ASP A 235 1.97 -5.61 -17.67
CA ASP A 235 3.25 -5.75 -18.39
C ASP A 235 3.63 -4.53 -19.25
N GLY A 236 2.76 -3.52 -19.30
CA GLY A 236 2.98 -2.27 -20.02
C GLY A 236 3.88 -1.30 -19.26
N GLN A 237 4.38 -0.26 -19.96
CA GLN A 237 5.30 0.73 -19.35
C GLN A 237 4.73 1.42 -18.10
N TRP A 238 3.40 1.57 -18.04
CA TRP A 238 2.65 2.25 -16.99
C TRP A 238 1.90 1.29 -16.07
N GLY A 239 2.04 -0.03 -16.29
CA GLY A 239 1.35 -1.06 -15.52
C GLY A 239 1.66 -0.98 -14.03
N TYR A 240 0.69 -1.36 -13.20
CA TYR A 240 0.87 -1.44 -11.76
C TYR A 240 0.42 -2.80 -11.23
N LYS A 241 1.35 -3.54 -10.63
CA LYS A 241 1.07 -4.86 -10.08
C LYS A 241 0.00 -4.79 -8.99
N GLY A 242 -1.09 -5.53 -9.23
CA GLY A 242 -2.23 -5.63 -8.33
C GLY A 242 -3.37 -4.68 -8.66
N ALA A 243 -3.21 -3.74 -9.61
CA ALA A 243 -4.34 -2.94 -10.11
C ALA A 243 -5.35 -3.85 -10.80
N PHE A 244 -6.64 -3.67 -10.49
CA PHE A 244 -7.71 -4.53 -11.01
C PHE A 244 -8.99 -3.78 -11.42
N ALA A 245 -9.15 -2.53 -11.01
CA ALA A 245 -10.25 -1.67 -11.45
C ALA A 245 -9.84 -0.20 -11.31
N GLY A 246 -10.41 0.68 -12.13
CA GLY A 246 -10.17 2.11 -12.03
C GLY A 246 -10.56 2.88 -13.28
N LYS A 247 -10.83 4.19 -13.12
CA LYS A 247 -11.29 5.03 -14.22
C LYS A 247 -10.44 6.28 -14.34
N THR A 248 -10.11 6.62 -15.59
CA THR A 248 -9.51 7.89 -15.99
C THR A 248 -10.58 8.93 -16.35
N GLY A 249 -10.26 10.19 -16.15
CA GLY A 249 -11.04 11.34 -16.61
C GLY A 249 -10.17 12.51 -17.03
N TYR A 250 -10.69 13.29 -17.98
CA TYR A 250 -10.10 14.56 -18.40
C TYR A 250 -11.19 15.49 -18.94
N THR A 251 -11.13 16.74 -18.54
CA THR A 251 -11.78 17.90 -19.17
C THR A 251 -10.83 19.10 -18.97
N ASP A 252 -11.05 20.19 -19.70
CA ASP A 252 -10.24 21.41 -19.51
C ASP A 252 -10.41 21.97 -18.09
N GLU A 253 -11.59 21.80 -17.49
CA GLU A 253 -11.91 22.26 -16.13
C GLU A 253 -11.38 21.34 -15.02
N ALA A 254 -11.40 20.02 -15.25
CA ALA A 254 -10.97 19.04 -14.25
C ALA A 254 -9.46 18.77 -14.27
N HIS A 255 -8.80 19.03 -15.40
CA HIS A 255 -7.51 18.42 -15.74
C HIS A 255 -7.58 16.88 -15.67
N ASN A 256 -6.46 16.18 -15.52
CA ASN A 256 -6.50 14.72 -15.39
C ASN A 256 -7.01 14.31 -14.00
N THR A 257 -7.90 13.34 -14.01
CA THR A 257 -8.41 12.65 -12.81
C THR A 257 -8.22 11.15 -12.97
N LEU A 258 -7.91 10.46 -11.88
CA LEU A 258 -7.72 9.01 -11.90
C LEU A 258 -8.13 8.39 -10.56
N VAL A 259 -8.90 7.32 -10.64
CA VAL A 259 -9.23 6.43 -9.53
C VAL A 259 -8.65 5.05 -9.85
N THR A 260 -7.95 4.45 -8.90
CA THR A 260 -7.36 3.10 -9.05
C THR A 260 -7.59 2.28 -7.80
N ALA A 261 -8.19 1.11 -7.96
CA ALA A 261 -8.18 0.06 -6.96
C ALA A 261 -7.08 -0.96 -7.28
N ALA A 262 -6.26 -1.26 -6.28
CA ALA A 262 -5.22 -2.27 -6.35
C ALA A 262 -5.26 -3.17 -5.12
N LYS A 263 -4.84 -4.42 -5.27
CA LYS A 263 -4.74 -5.39 -4.18
C LYS A 263 -3.37 -6.06 -4.14
N ARG A 264 -2.74 -6.09 -2.95
CA ARG A 264 -1.54 -6.91 -2.69
C ARG A 264 -1.71 -7.67 -1.38
N GLY A 265 -1.66 -8.99 -1.45
CA GLY A 265 -1.92 -9.84 -0.29
C GLY A 265 -3.37 -9.68 0.18
N ASN A 266 -3.55 -9.36 1.46
CA ASN A 266 -4.86 -9.14 2.07
C ASN A 266 -5.32 -7.67 2.08
N MET A 267 -4.52 -6.73 1.58
CA MET A 267 -4.84 -5.31 1.61
C MET A 267 -5.24 -4.79 0.23
N THR A 268 -6.41 -4.16 0.18
CA THR A 268 -7.00 -3.53 -1.00
C THR A 268 -6.94 -2.02 -0.80
N LEU A 269 -6.22 -1.32 -1.68
CA LEU A 269 -6.09 0.13 -1.63
C LEU A 269 -6.84 0.78 -2.79
N VAL A 270 -7.52 1.88 -2.50
CA VAL A 270 -8.12 2.78 -3.49
C VAL A 270 -7.35 4.10 -3.44
N CYS A 271 -6.74 4.47 -4.57
CA CYS A 271 -6.06 5.74 -4.74
C CYS A 271 -6.86 6.62 -5.69
N VAL A 272 -7.12 7.86 -5.29
CA VAL A 272 -7.76 8.89 -6.10
C VAL A 272 -6.82 10.06 -6.24
N VAL A 273 -6.59 10.52 -7.46
CA VAL A 273 -5.86 11.75 -7.77
C VAL A 273 -6.73 12.66 -8.64
N LEU A 274 -6.84 13.93 -8.26
CA LEU A 274 -7.64 14.94 -8.95
C LEU A 274 -6.78 16.17 -9.29
N THR A 275 -7.16 16.85 -10.39
CA THR A 275 -6.54 18.10 -10.84
C THR A 275 -5.03 17.95 -11.02
N CYS A 276 -4.64 17.07 -11.94
CA CYS A 276 -3.24 16.83 -12.28
C CYS A 276 -2.95 17.12 -13.75
N ASP A 277 -1.82 17.78 -14.02
CA ASP A 277 -1.37 18.09 -15.37
C ASP A 277 -0.44 17.01 -15.93
N ASN A 278 -0.38 16.92 -17.26
CA ASN A 278 0.48 15.97 -17.98
C ASN A 278 0.22 14.51 -17.58
N LEU A 279 1.25 13.66 -17.65
CA LEU A 279 1.16 12.24 -17.29
C LEU A 279 1.48 11.98 -15.81
N ASP A 280 1.62 13.04 -15.00
CA ASP A 280 2.06 12.90 -13.61
C ASP A 280 1.04 12.15 -12.75
N TYR A 281 -0.26 12.23 -13.08
CA TYR A 281 -1.32 11.50 -12.38
C TYR A 281 -1.07 9.97 -12.33
N ILE A 282 -0.42 9.41 -13.36
CA ILE A 282 -0.03 7.99 -13.40
C ILE A 282 1.08 7.72 -12.38
N ASN A 283 2.12 8.55 -12.36
CA ASN A 283 3.25 8.38 -11.47
C ASN A 283 2.87 8.66 -10.01
N ASP A 284 2.10 9.72 -9.76
CA ASP A 284 1.55 10.08 -8.45
C ASP A 284 0.75 8.91 -7.88
N THR A 285 -0.17 8.34 -8.67
CA THR A 285 -0.98 7.18 -8.25
C THR A 285 -0.11 5.99 -7.87
N ARG A 286 0.91 5.66 -8.67
CA ARG A 286 1.83 4.55 -8.38
C ARG A 286 2.62 4.79 -7.10
N THR A 287 3.18 6.00 -6.94
CA THR A 287 3.98 6.38 -5.76
C THR A 287 3.12 6.36 -4.49
N VAL A 288 1.89 6.85 -4.55
CA VAL A 288 0.96 6.87 -3.41
C VAL A 288 0.52 5.45 -3.05
N LEU A 289 0.19 4.60 -4.04
CA LEU A 289 -0.12 3.19 -3.78
C LEU A 289 1.07 2.44 -3.16
N ASP A 290 2.29 2.62 -3.69
CA ASP A 290 3.50 2.02 -3.14
C ASP A 290 3.76 2.50 -1.71
N PHE A 291 3.56 3.79 -1.41
CA PHE A 291 3.60 4.31 -0.04
C PHE A 291 2.66 3.55 0.91
N GLY A 292 1.41 3.30 0.50
CA GLY A 292 0.46 2.52 1.29
C GLY A 292 0.97 1.10 1.59
N TYR A 293 1.37 0.37 0.55
CA TYR A 293 1.88 -0.99 0.71
C TYR A 293 3.21 -1.08 1.47
N ASP A 294 4.07 -0.07 1.37
CA ASP A 294 5.38 -0.07 2.01
C ASP A 294 5.31 0.28 3.50
N ASN A 295 4.33 1.10 3.91
CA ASN A 295 4.28 1.63 5.26
C ASN A 295 3.18 1.04 6.15
N PHE A 296 2.14 0.43 5.57
CA PHE A 296 0.99 -0.07 6.33
C PHE A 296 0.82 -1.59 6.21
N THR A 297 0.10 -2.15 7.18
CA THR A 297 -0.27 -3.56 7.20
C THR A 297 -1.59 -3.75 7.93
N HIS A 298 -2.32 -4.79 7.54
CA HIS A 298 -3.50 -5.24 8.25
C HIS A 298 -3.14 -6.00 9.53
N TYR A 299 -3.88 -5.70 10.60
CA TYR A 299 -3.91 -6.47 11.83
C TYR A 299 -5.30 -7.05 12.03
N THR A 300 -5.42 -8.38 11.97
CA THR A 300 -6.65 -9.07 12.36
C THR A 300 -6.83 -9.00 13.86
N LEU A 301 -7.92 -8.38 14.31
CA LEU A 301 -8.25 -8.28 15.72
C LEU A 301 -8.50 -9.67 16.30
N LYS A 302 -8.11 -9.85 17.57
CA LYS A 302 -8.19 -11.14 18.26
C LYS A 302 -9.12 -11.01 19.45
N ASN A 303 -9.87 -12.08 19.72
CA ASN A 303 -10.73 -12.18 20.88
C ASN A 303 -9.98 -11.84 22.18
N ALA A 304 -10.61 -11.03 23.02
CA ALA A 304 -10.14 -10.73 24.36
C ALA A 304 -10.87 -11.63 25.37
N LYS A 305 -10.38 -11.67 26.61
CA LYS A 305 -10.93 -12.56 27.65
C LYS A 305 -12.41 -12.30 27.98
N LYS A 306 -12.95 -11.13 27.63
CA LYS A 306 -14.29 -10.68 27.99
C LYS A 306 -15.19 -10.38 26.78
N GLU A 307 -14.67 -10.45 25.56
CA GLU A 307 -15.37 -10.03 24.34
C GLU A 307 -14.81 -10.79 23.14
N SER A 308 -15.68 -11.14 22.21
CA SER A 308 -15.33 -11.62 20.88
C SER A 308 -15.18 -10.43 19.96
N LEU A 309 -14.07 -10.36 19.21
CA LEU A 309 -13.77 -9.28 18.28
C LEU A 309 -13.62 -9.86 16.88
N SER A 310 -14.42 -9.35 15.94
CA SER A 310 -14.29 -9.66 14.52
C SER A 310 -14.02 -8.36 13.76
N GLY A 311 -12.89 -8.30 13.08
CA GLY A 311 -12.51 -7.13 12.30
C GLY A 311 -11.03 -7.09 11.95
N VAL A 312 -10.71 -6.21 11.01
CA VAL A 312 -9.34 -5.90 10.60
C VAL A 312 -9.13 -4.40 10.73
N VAL A 313 -7.92 -4.02 11.16
CA VAL A 313 -7.50 -2.62 11.24
C VAL A 313 -6.19 -2.42 10.49
N THR A 314 -5.95 -1.22 10.00
CA THR A 314 -4.74 -0.86 9.24
C THR A 314 -3.79 -0.07 10.11
N LEU A 315 -2.58 -0.60 10.32
CA LEU A 315 -1.57 0.02 11.17
C LEU A 315 -0.30 0.31 10.38
N PRO A 316 0.46 1.36 10.74
CA PRO A 316 1.84 1.48 10.30
C PRO A 316 2.61 0.18 10.67
N LYS A 317 3.47 -0.34 9.79
CA LYS A 317 4.14 -1.65 9.97
C LYS A 317 4.94 -1.80 11.27
N ASN A 318 5.37 -0.69 11.86
CA ASN A 318 6.12 -0.66 13.12
C ASN A 318 5.24 -0.33 14.34
N ALA A 319 3.93 -0.11 14.14
CA ALA A 319 2.98 0.16 15.21
C ALA A 319 2.52 -1.16 15.84
N LYS A 320 2.03 -1.05 17.08
CA LYS A 320 1.49 -2.19 17.82
C LYS A 320 0.04 -1.92 18.16
N ILE A 321 -0.84 -2.91 18.04
CA ILE A 321 -2.27 -2.73 18.32
C ILE A 321 -2.52 -2.23 19.75
N GLU A 322 -1.65 -2.56 20.70
CA GLU A 322 -1.75 -2.12 22.10
C GLU A 322 -1.51 -0.61 22.27
N THR A 323 -1.04 0.07 21.23
CA THR A 323 -0.90 1.54 21.20
C THR A 323 -2.09 2.24 20.53
N ALA A 324 -3.02 1.49 19.95
CA ALA A 324 -4.27 2.04 19.42
C ALA A 324 -5.27 2.32 20.55
N THR A 325 -6.10 3.33 20.34
CA THR A 325 -7.29 3.64 21.16
C THR A 325 -8.54 3.17 20.44
N TYR A 326 -9.68 3.14 21.14
CA TYR A 326 -10.95 2.81 20.53
C TYR A 326 -12.10 3.60 21.17
N THR A 327 -13.19 3.74 20.44
CA THR A 327 -14.46 4.30 20.90
C THR A 327 -15.59 3.32 20.63
N ASP A 328 -16.48 3.19 21.61
CA ASP A 328 -17.70 2.39 21.54
C ASP A 328 -18.91 3.32 21.38
N PRO A 329 -19.98 2.88 20.69
CA PRO A 329 -21.19 3.67 20.57
C PRO A 329 -21.88 3.84 21.93
N ASP A 330 -22.66 4.92 22.06
CA ASP A 330 -23.45 5.16 23.27
C ASP A 330 -24.38 3.97 23.55
N GLY A 331 -24.31 3.42 24.78
CA GLY A 331 -25.12 2.26 25.17
C GLY A 331 -24.53 0.88 24.84
N ALA A 332 -23.32 0.81 24.28
CA ALA A 332 -22.64 -0.44 23.90
C ALA A 332 -22.59 -1.53 24.99
N SER A 333 -22.55 -1.15 26.28
CA SER A 333 -22.59 -2.10 27.39
C SER A 333 -23.93 -2.82 27.58
N VAL A 334 -24.97 -2.41 26.86
CA VAL A 334 -26.36 -2.91 26.99
C VAL A 334 -26.82 -3.67 25.74
N GLU A 335 -26.32 -3.30 24.56
CA GLU A 335 -26.73 -3.88 23.27
C GLU A 335 -25.52 -4.49 22.57
N GLU A 336 -25.44 -5.83 22.57
CA GLU A 336 -24.50 -6.61 21.75
C GLU A 336 -25.28 -7.35 20.65
N PRO A 337 -24.75 -7.44 19.41
CA PRO A 337 -23.46 -6.91 18.96
C PRO A 337 -23.48 -5.40 18.66
N TYR A 338 -22.31 -4.77 18.74
CA TYR A 338 -22.11 -3.37 18.36
C TYR A 338 -20.79 -3.16 17.59
N THR A 339 -20.66 -2.02 16.91
CA THR A 339 -19.46 -1.68 16.13
C THR A 339 -18.56 -0.71 16.89
N ARG A 340 -17.34 -1.15 17.20
CA ARG A 340 -16.26 -0.35 17.82
C ARG A 340 -15.38 0.27 16.74
N GLN A 341 -14.96 1.52 16.92
CA GLN A 341 -14.00 2.20 16.05
C GLN A 341 -12.62 2.24 16.70
N TYR A 342 -11.56 2.02 15.92
CA TYR A 342 -10.18 2.05 16.39
C TYR A 342 -9.42 3.24 15.80
N PHE A 343 -8.49 3.77 16.59
CA PHE A 343 -7.66 4.92 16.22
C PHE A 343 -6.20 4.71 16.60
N PHE A 344 -5.29 5.25 15.79
CA PHE A 344 -3.86 5.33 16.10
C PHE A 344 -3.35 6.73 15.77
N ASP A 345 -2.77 7.41 16.76
CA ASP A 345 -2.30 8.80 16.60
C ASP A 345 -3.40 9.72 16.04
N ASP A 346 -4.62 9.58 16.57
CA ASP A 346 -5.86 10.25 16.14
C ASP A 346 -6.36 9.91 14.71
N HIS A 347 -5.68 9.01 13.98
CA HIS A 347 -6.14 8.51 12.68
C HIS A 347 -7.09 7.32 12.88
N PHE A 348 -8.23 7.33 12.19
CA PHE A 348 -9.12 6.16 12.12
C PHE A 348 -8.42 5.01 11.38
N ILE A 349 -8.42 3.82 11.98
CA ILE A 349 -7.71 2.65 11.44
C ILE A 349 -8.63 1.46 11.15
N GLY A 350 -9.93 1.59 11.37
CA GLY A 350 -10.91 0.54 11.08
C GLY A 350 -11.87 0.26 12.23
N THR A 351 -12.73 -0.74 12.03
CA THR A 351 -13.76 -1.12 12.99
C THR A 351 -13.68 -2.58 13.40
N ALA A 352 -14.33 -2.91 14.52
CA ALA A 352 -14.61 -4.28 14.93
C ALA A 352 -16.08 -4.45 15.31
N GLU A 353 -16.64 -5.59 14.97
CA GLU A 353 -17.85 -6.08 15.61
C GLU A 353 -17.48 -6.69 16.97
N VAL A 354 -18.12 -6.19 18.03
CA VAL A 354 -17.95 -6.64 19.41
C VAL A 354 -19.19 -7.42 19.82
N SER A 355 -19.00 -8.61 20.37
CA SER A 355 -20.06 -9.48 20.86
C SER A 355 -19.62 -10.25 22.11
N ALA A 356 -20.59 -10.80 22.84
CA ALA A 356 -20.33 -11.70 23.96
C ALA A 356 -19.34 -12.79 23.56
N PRO A 357 -18.44 -13.20 24.46
CA PRO A 357 -17.53 -14.31 24.18
C PRO A 357 -18.35 -15.56 23.88
N CYS A 358 -18.28 -16.05 22.64
CA CYS A 358 -18.87 -17.33 22.26
C CYS A 358 -18.33 -18.42 23.19
N THR A 359 -19.17 -18.97 24.06
CA THR A 359 -18.88 -20.25 24.69
C THR A 359 -18.89 -21.27 23.57
N VAL A 360 -17.71 -21.75 23.18
CA VAL A 360 -17.59 -22.90 22.28
C VAL A 360 -18.27 -24.07 22.99
N SER A 361 -19.55 -24.31 22.67
CA SER A 361 -20.18 -25.58 22.92
C SER A 361 -19.68 -26.53 21.85
N ASP A 362 -18.98 -27.58 22.26
CA ASP A 362 -18.76 -28.78 21.47
C ASP A 362 -20.11 -29.23 20.89
N SER A 363 -20.38 -28.89 19.64
CA SER A 363 -21.31 -29.64 18.81
C SER A 363 -20.52 -30.15 17.62
N SER A 364 -19.96 -31.34 17.83
CA SER A 364 -19.65 -32.27 16.77
C SER A 364 -20.87 -32.48 15.88
N SER A 365 -20.93 -31.81 14.73
CA SER A 365 -21.69 -32.28 13.58
C SER A 365 -20.70 -32.74 12.52
N VAL A 366 -20.47 -34.05 12.56
CA VAL A 366 -19.79 -34.84 11.54
C VAL A 366 -20.53 -34.65 10.21
N SER A 367 -19.81 -34.17 9.20
CA SER A 367 -20.06 -34.55 7.82
C SER A 367 -18.71 -34.82 7.16
N SER A 368 -18.43 -36.13 7.05
CA SER A 368 -17.42 -36.73 6.21
C SER A 368 -17.71 -36.45 4.74
N ASP A 369 -16.71 -35.98 3.99
CA ASP A 369 -16.45 -36.55 2.67
C ASP A 369 -14.95 -36.55 2.37
N SER A 370 -14.54 -37.62 1.72
CA SER A 370 -13.19 -38.15 1.58
C SER A 370 -12.62 -37.91 0.19
N SER A 371 -11.32 -37.60 0.10
CA SER A 371 -10.45 -38.24 -0.91
C SER A 371 -8.96 -37.91 -0.67
N GLU A 372 -8.28 -38.96 -0.21
CA GLU A 372 -6.90 -39.42 -0.44
C GLU A 372 -5.78 -38.51 -0.97
N GLU A 373 -4.64 -38.68 -0.30
CA GLU A 373 -3.28 -38.28 -0.65
C GLU A 373 -2.77 -38.85 -1.97
N THR A 374 -1.90 -38.10 -2.65
CA THR A 374 -0.69 -38.67 -3.25
C THR A 374 0.53 -37.78 -3.01
N ASP A 375 1.60 -38.44 -2.57
CA ASP A 375 2.93 -37.99 -2.20
C ASP A 375 3.80 -37.51 -3.38
N SER A 376 4.64 -36.50 -3.13
CA SER A 376 6.11 -36.53 -3.31
C SER A 376 6.80 -35.31 -3.96
N THR A 377 7.91 -34.94 -3.31
CA THR A 377 9.17 -34.30 -3.77
C THR A 377 9.36 -32.76 -3.77
N ASP A 378 10.23 -32.33 -2.84
CA ASP A 378 11.41 -31.43 -2.92
C ASP A 378 11.34 -30.00 -3.54
N ILE A 379 11.44 -28.99 -2.64
CA ILE A 379 12.39 -27.83 -2.52
C ILE A 379 12.92 -27.17 -3.83
N PRO A 380 12.97 -25.81 -4.01
CA PRO A 380 13.49 -24.83 -3.02
C PRO A 380 12.78 -23.46 -2.85
N THR A 381 12.90 -22.94 -1.62
CA THR A 381 12.75 -21.54 -1.20
C THR A 381 13.91 -20.64 -1.67
N PRO A 382 13.67 -19.37 -2.04
CA PRO A 382 14.73 -18.38 -2.22
C PRO A 382 15.14 -17.65 -0.93
N GLU A 383 16.38 -17.20 -0.96
CA GLU A 383 17.20 -16.59 0.08
C GLU A 383 16.74 -15.19 0.51
N GLU A 384 16.75 -14.90 1.81
CA GLU A 384 17.29 -13.63 2.33
C GLU A 384 17.57 -13.74 3.85
N THR A 385 18.77 -14.18 4.22
CA THR A 385 19.33 -13.96 5.57
C THR A 385 20.84 -14.21 5.57
N LYS A 386 21.64 -13.28 5.03
CA LYS A 386 23.11 -13.41 5.11
C LYS A 386 23.92 -12.12 5.20
N LYS A 387 23.35 -11.01 5.70
CA LYS A 387 24.16 -9.80 5.99
C LYS A 387 24.56 -9.63 7.47
N ILE A 388 23.88 -10.28 8.42
CA ILE A 388 24.17 -10.10 9.86
C ILE A 388 25.26 -11.06 10.39
N SER A 389 25.55 -12.18 9.69
CA SER A 389 26.59 -13.14 10.09
C SER A 389 28.03 -12.74 9.69
N PHE A 390 28.22 -11.84 8.71
CA PHE A 390 29.55 -11.55 8.19
C PHE A 390 30.35 -10.59 9.10
N LEU A 391 29.66 -9.61 9.70
CA LEU A 391 30.29 -8.61 10.58
C LEU A 391 30.75 -9.21 11.92
N SER A 392 29.98 -10.13 12.51
CA SER A 392 30.35 -10.81 13.75
C SER A 392 31.56 -11.73 13.55
N THR A 393 31.59 -12.47 12.44
CA THR A 393 32.72 -13.36 12.11
C THR A 393 34.01 -12.57 11.84
N LEU A 394 33.90 -11.41 11.18
CA LEU A 394 35.04 -10.52 10.92
C LEU A 394 35.65 -9.97 12.22
N LEU A 395 34.81 -9.63 13.20
CA LEU A 395 35.24 -9.16 14.52
C LEU A 395 36.03 -10.24 15.29
N TYR A 396 35.56 -11.49 15.27
CA TYR A 396 36.28 -12.60 15.93
C TYR A 396 37.60 -12.94 15.24
N ILE A 397 37.68 -12.83 13.90
CA ILE A 397 38.94 -13.01 13.16
C ILE A 397 39.94 -11.91 13.53
N LEU A 398 39.50 -10.65 13.61
CA LEU A 398 40.34 -9.51 14.01
C LEU A 398 40.86 -9.65 15.45
N LEU A 399 40.03 -10.12 16.39
CA LEU A 399 40.46 -10.40 17.76
C LEU A 399 41.47 -11.55 17.82
N GLY A 400 41.26 -12.61 17.03
CA GLY A 400 42.19 -13.73 16.92
C GLY A 400 43.58 -13.32 16.38
N LEU A 401 43.62 -12.52 15.32
CA LEU A 401 44.87 -12.04 14.72
C LEU A 401 45.69 -11.16 15.69
N ASN A 402 45.03 -10.30 16.46
CA ASN A 402 45.69 -9.48 17.49
C ASN A 402 46.28 -10.34 18.63
N GLY A 403 45.55 -11.39 19.05
CA GLY A 403 46.05 -12.35 20.04
C GLY A 403 47.32 -13.08 19.57
N VAL A 404 47.35 -13.52 18.32
CA VAL A 404 48.53 -14.19 17.73
C VAL A 404 49.72 -13.24 17.62
N ALA A 405 49.50 -12.00 17.17
CA ALA A 405 50.56 -10.99 17.09
C ALA A 405 51.20 -10.70 18.47
N PHE A 406 50.37 -10.63 19.52
CA PHE A 406 50.84 -10.45 20.89
C PHE A 406 51.69 -11.64 21.38
N LEU A 407 51.29 -12.87 21.04
CA LEU A 407 52.01 -14.08 21.42
C LEU A 407 53.37 -14.19 20.71
N ILE A 408 53.44 -13.81 19.43
CA ILE A 408 54.70 -13.72 18.67
C ILE A 408 55.63 -12.68 19.31
N LEU A 409 55.10 -11.52 19.71
CA LEU A 409 55.90 -10.47 20.36
C LEU A 409 56.53 -10.98 21.67
N ILE A 410 55.77 -11.71 22.50
CA ILE A 410 56.27 -12.33 23.72
C ILE A 410 57.42 -13.31 23.41
N ILE A 411 57.25 -14.17 22.40
CA ILE A 411 58.27 -15.14 21.99
C ILE A 411 59.54 -14.42 21.54
N VAL A 412 59.42 -13.34 20.75
CA VAL A 412 60.57 -12.53 20.28
C VAL A 412 61.31 -11.89 21.46
N VAL A 413 60.58 -11.34 22.45
CA VAL A 413 61.18 -10.76 23.66
C VAL A 413 61.93 -11.82 24.46
N ILE A 414 61.33 -12.99 24.67
CA ILE A 414 61.96 -14.12 25.38
C ILE A 414 63.22 -14.60 24.64
N ASN A 415 63.15 -14.74 23.32
CA ASN A 415 64.30 -15.17 22.52
C ASN A 415 65.43 -14.15 22.51
N ASN A 416 65.11 -12.85 22.45
CA ASN A 416 66.11 -11.79 22.56
C ASN A 416 66.75 -11.74 23.95
N ALA A 417 65.98 -11.98 25.02
CA ALA A 417 66.51 -12.11 26.38
C ALA A 417 67.45 -13.33 26.50
N ARG A 418 67.08 -14.48 25.93
CA ARG A 418 67.92 -15.69 25.88
C ARG A 418 69.21 -15.47 25.07
N LYS A 419 69.14 -14.83 23.91
CA LYS A 419 70.32 -14.45 23.09
C LYS A 419 71.27 -13.53 23.87
N ARG A 420 70.73 -12.53 24.58
CA ARG A 420 71.53 -11.62 25.43
C ARG A 420 72.20 -12.37 26.59
N ARG A 421 71.52 -13.35 27.21
CA ARG A 421 72.09 -14.21 28.28
C ARG A 421 73.24 -15.09 27.75
N LYS A 422 73.07 -15.72 26.58
CA LYS A 422 74.14 -16.50 25.92
C LYS A 422 75.37 -15.64 25.56
N ARG A 423 75.17 -14.41 25.06
CA ARG A 423 76.28 -13.47 24.78
C ARG A 423 77.03 -13.04 26.04
N ARG A 424 76.33 -12.85 27.17
CA ARG A 424 76.97 -12.57 28.48
C ARG A 424 77.81 -13.76 28.96
N ASN A 425 77.32 -15.00 28.84
CA ASN A 425 78.06 -16.18 29.26
C ASN A 425 79.30 -16.44 28.39
N ARG A 426 79.24 -16.21 27.07
CA ARG A 426 80.43 -16.31 26.19
C ARG A 426 81.51 -15.28 26.53
N ARG A 427 81.13 -14.04 26.87
CA ARG A 427 82.08 -13.00 27.31
C ARG A 427 82.71 -13.32 28.68
N ARG A 428 82.00 -14.05 29.55
CA ARG A 428 82.51 -14.50 30.86
C ARG A 428 83.51 -15.66 30.70
N ASN A 429 83.21 -16.63 29.83
CA ASN A 429 84.15 -17.73 29.53
C ASN A 429 85.41 -17.27 28.77
N ASN A 430 85.32 -16.28 27.89
CA ASN A 430 86.52 -15.74 27.21
C ASN A 430 87.41 -14.89 28.12
N ARG A 431 86.89 -14.36 29.24
CA ARG A 431 87.72 -13.68 30.26
C ARG A 431 88.48 -14.66 31.14
N ASN A 432 87.92 -15.85 31.40
CA ASN A 432 88.59 -16.90 32.18
C ASN A 432 89.64 -17.71 31.39
N LYS A 433 89.79 -17.49 30.07
CA LYS A 433 90.83 -18.10 29.23
C LYS A 433 92.04 -17.18 28.97
N ARG A 434 92.08 -16.00 29.58
CA ARG A 434 93.17 -15.01 29.44
C ARG A 434 93.87 -14.69 30.78
N HIS A 435 93.76 -15.61 31.74
CA HIS A 435 94.56 -15.62 32.97
C HIS A 435 95.25 -16.97 33.09
#